data_AF-A0A952SWC6-F1
#
_entry.id   AF-A0A952SWC6-F1
#
_cell.length_a   1.000
_cell.length_b   1.000
_cell.length_c   1.000
_cell.angle_alpha   90.00
_cell.angle_beta   90.00
_cell.angle_gamma   90.00
#
_symmetry.space_group_name_H-M   'P 1'
#
loop_
_entity.id
_entity.type
_entity.pdbx_description
1 polymer ?
#
loop_
_entity_poly.entity_id
_entity_poly.type
_entity_poly.pdbx_seq_one_letter_code
_entity_poly.pdbx_strand_id
1 'polypeptide(L)'
;MASSVTSLRSFGTQVIQYAVMAVLLLGGLYYAWVTLPSTTPSKTTREAEALALVQNHPAIGFPSILDAMNEHVRSMKARGQGVRLGEWRVKQVEGQIYEIRVQLRDQSVRGQWFEREFIWHAHLDLKKVNAASLPADGVTPKPPDTDPQSLPPFPPPS
;
A
#
# COMPACT_ATOMS: atom_id res chain seq x y z
N MET A 1 -63.81 -18.02 52.24
CA MET A 1 -63.55 -17.00 51.20
C MET A 1 -62.19 -16.36 51.50
N ALA A 2 -61.22 -16.49 50.59
CA ALA A 2 -60.06 -15.59 50.37
C ALA A 2 -58.85 -16.39 49.84
N SER A 3 -58.76 -16.53 48.51
CA SER A 3 -57.54 -16.99 47.86
C SER A 3 -57.54 -16.61 46.37
N SER A 4 -57.44 -15.31 46.09
CA SER A 4 -57.28 -14.83 44.72
C SER A 4 -56.65 -13.44 44.70
N VAL A 5 -55.37 -13.34 45.10
CA VAL A 5 -54.57 -12.10 44.91
C VAL A 5 -53.16 -12.37 44.35
N THR A 6 -52.71 -13.63 44.24
CA THR A 6 -51.29 -13.91 43.92
C THR A 6 -50.97 -13.99 42.41
N SER A 7 -51.97 -14.13 41.53
CA SER A 7 -51.73 -14.45 40.10
C SER A 7 -51.43 -13.27 39.17
N LEU A 8 -51.69 -12.02 39.57
CA LEU A 8 -51.44 -10.86 38.69
C LEU A 8 -50.00 -10.31 38.79
N ARG A 9 -49.23 -10.71 39.81
CA ARG A 9 -47.90 -10.13 40.05
C ARG A 9 -46.81 -10.68 39.13
N SER A 10 -46.96 -11.91 38.62
CA SER A 10 -45.94 -12.57 37.79
C SER A 10 -45.98 -12.18 36.30
N PHE A 11 -47.16 -11.85 35.75
CA PHE A 11 -47.30 -11.46 34.35
C PHE A 11 -46.66 -10.11 34.05
N GLY A 12 -46.83 -9.13 34.95
CA GLY A 12 -46.19 -7.81 34.79
C GLY A 12 -44.66 -7.89 34.81
N THR A 13 -44.10 -8.73 35.68
CA THR A 13 -42.63 -8.94 35.75
C THR A 13 -42.08 -9.62 34.51
N GLN A 14 -42.82 -10.57 33.92
CA GLN A 14 -42.41 -11.23 32.68
C GLN A 14 -42.37 -10.25 31.50
N VAL A 15 -43.39 -9.40 31.35
CA VAL A 15 -43.41 -8.36 30.30
C VAL A 15 -42.24 -7.39 30.43
N ILE A 16 -41.94 -6.95 31.66
CA ILE A 16 -40.79 -6.08 31.93
C ILE A 16 -39.47 -6.78 31.59
N GLN A 17 -39.32 -8.05 31.96
CA GLN A 17 -38.11 -8.82 31.69
C GLN A 17 -37.86 -8.99 30.19
N TYR A 18 -38.90 -9.28 29.39
CA TYR A 18 -38.79 -9.35 27.94
C TYR A 18 -38.48 -8.00 27.31
N ALA A 19 -39.07 -6.91 27.81
CA ALA A 19 -38.76 -5.55 27.34
C ALA A 19 -37.28 -5.19 27.59
N VAL A 20 -36.76 -5.50 28.77
CA VAL A 20 -35.34 -5.27 29.11
C VAL A 20 -34.42 -6.13 28.24
N MET A 21 -34.74 -7.41 28.03
CA MET A 21 -33.97 -8.27 27.13
C MET A 21 -33.99 -7.76 25.69
N ALA A 22 -35.13 -7.28 25.19
CA ALA A 22 -35.23 -6.71 23.86
C ALA A 22 -34.35 -5.46 23.71
N VAL A 23 -34.37 -4.56 24.71
CA VAL A 23 -33.51 -3.37 24.72
C VAL A 23 -32.03 -3.73 24.79
N LEU A 24 -31.65 -4.72 25.60
CA LEU A 24 -30.27 -5.20 25.68
C LEU A 24 -29.80 -5.86 24.38
N LEU A 25 -30.67 -6.66 23.74
CA LEU A 25 -30.37 -7.28 22.45
C LEU A 25 -30.24 -6.23 21.35
N LEU A 26 -31.17 -5.27 21.27
CA LEU A 26 -31.12 -4.17 20.31
C LEU A 26 -29.90 -3.27 20.55
N GLY A 27 -29.62 -2.93 21.80
CA GLY A 27 -28.45 -2.13 22.19
C GLY A 27 -27.14 -2.85 21.89
N GLY A 28 -27.05 -4.15 22.18
CA GLY A 28 -25.89 -4.97 21.85
C GLY A 28 -25.69 -5.12 20.34
N LEU A 29 -26.78 -5.31 19.58
CA LEU A 29 -26.73 -5.42 18.12
C LEU A 29 -26.35 -4.08 17.47
N TYR A 30 -26.89 -2.97 17.97
CA TYR A 30 -26.53 -1.62 17.55
C TYR A 30 -25.07 -1.31 17.89
N TYR A 31 -24.62 -1.64 19.10
CA TYR A 31 -23.24 -1.46 19.52
C TYR A 31 -22.29 -2.27 18.65
N ALA A 32 -22.61 -3.53 18.36
CA ALA A 32 -21.87 -4.35 17.41
C ALA A 32 -21.83 -3.68 16.03
N TRP A 33 -22.97 -3.26 15.48
CA TRP A 33 -23.03 -2.57 14.19
C TRP A 33 -22.16 -1.31 14.12
N VAL A 34 -22.09 -0.53 15.19
CA VAL A 34 -21.26 0.69 15.25
C VAL A 34 -19.78 0.38 15.48
N THR A 35 -19.45 -0.74 16.13
CA THR A 35 -18.06 -1.14 16.41
C THR A 35 -17.46 -2.11 15.40
N LEU A 36 -18.24 -2.66 14.46
CA LEU A 36 -17.70 -3.41 13.34
C LEU A 36 -16.72 -2.49 12.59
N PRO A 37 -15.41 -2.79 12.59
CA PRO A 37 -14.43 -1.97 11.91
C PRO A 37 -14.79 -2.00 10.43
N SER A 38 -15.25 -0.86 9.90
CA SER A 38 -15.44 -0.67 8.48
C SER A 38 -14.15 -1.09 7.78
N THR A 39 -14.25 -2.11 6.91
CA THR A 39 -13.15 -2.76 6.19
C THR A 39 -12.56 -1.86 5.09
N THR A 40 -12.41 -0.57 5.39
CA THR A 40 -11.62 0.35 4.60
C THR A 40 -10.17 0.21 5.02
N PRO A 41 -9.26 -0.25 4.14
CA PRO A 41 -7.84 -0.34 4.49
C PRO A 41 -7.37 1.03 4.99
N SER A 42 -6.72 1.01 6.16
CA SER A 42 -6.22 2.23 6.80
C SER A 42 -5.22 2.94 5.88
N LYS A 43 -5.02 4.24 6.09
CA LYS A 43 -4.03 5.03 5.34
C LYS A 43 -2.65 4.37 5.35
N THR A 44 -2.23 3.85 6.50
CA THR A 44 -0.97 3.11 6.69
C THR A 44 -0.91 1.82 5.86
N THR A 45 -2.05 1.11 5.70
CA THR A 45 -2.11 -0.09 4.86
C THR A 45 -1.87 0.23 3.39
N ARG A 46 -2.48 1.31 2.86
CA ARG A 46 -2.27 1.73 1.46
C ARG A 46 -0.88 2.27 1.21
N GLU A 47 -0.30 2.98 2.17
CA GLU A 47 1.10 3.45 2.09
C GLU A 47 2.08 2.26 2.04
N ALA A 48 1.85 1.23 2.86
CA ALA A 48 2.64 0.01 2.85
C ALA A 48 2.48 -0.77 1.53
N GLU A 49 1.26 -0.84 0.99
CA GLU A 49 0.98 -1.45 -0.31
C GLU A 49 1.70 -0.71 -1.44
N ALA A 50 1.65 0.63 -1.46
CA ALA A 50 2.35 1.44 -2.44
C ALA A 50 3.87 1.26 -2.37
N LEU A 51 4.43 1.19 -1.16
CA LEU A 51 5.85 0.90 -0.96
C LEU A 51 6.22 -0.48 -1.49
N ALA A 52 5.45 -1.51 -1.11
CA ALA A 52 5.66 -2.87 -1.56
C ALA A 52 5.55 -2.98 -3.10
N LEU A 53 4.65 -2.20 -3.70
CA LEU A 53 4.47 -2.14 -5.14
C LEU A 53 5.73 -1.61 -5.82
N VAL A 54 6.35 -0.53 -5.32
CA VAL A 54 7.62 -0.02 -5.85
C VAL A 54 8.77 -1.00 -5.61
N GLN A 55 8.89 -1.52 -4.40
CA GLN A 55 10.00 -2.42 -4.04
C GLN A 55 10.02 -3.68 -4.89
N ASN A 56 8.85 -4.27 -5.16
CA ASN A 56 8.70 -5.49 -5.97
C ASN A 56 8.55 -5.22 -7.47
N HIS A 57 8.55 -3.96 -7.91
CA HIS A 57 8.46 -3.65 -9.32
C HIS A 57 9.73 -4.13 -10.04
N PRO A 58 9.63 -4.73 -11.24
CA PRO A 58 10.81 -5.13 -12.00
C PRO A 58 11.74 -3.94 -12.23
N ALA A 59 13.05 -4.22 -12.26
CA ALA A 59 14.08 -3.22 -12.52
C ALA A 59 14.94 -3.64 -13.71
N ILE A 60 15.64 -2.69 -14.32
CA ILE A 60 16.53 -2.98 -15.46
C ILE A 60 17.66 -3.89 -14.98
N GLY A 61 17.70 -5.12 -15.50
CA GLY A 61 18.72 -6.12 -15.14
C GLY A 61 18.54 -6.78 -13.77
N PHE A 62 17.44 -6.50 -13.07
CA PHE A 62 17.17 -7.05 -11.74
C PHE A 62 15.69 -7.46 -11.60
N PRO A 63 15.40 -8.50 -10.80
CA PRO A 63 14.03 -8.95 -10.60
C PRO A 63 13.15 -7.91 -9.89
N SER A 64 13.75 -7.03 -9.07
CA SER A 64 13.03 -5.98 -8.36
C SER A 64 13.86 -4.70 -8.19
N ILE A 65 13.21 -3.54 -8.00
CA ILE A 65 13.87 -2.27 -7.69
C ILE A 65 14.65 -2.39 -6.37
N LEU A 66 14.09 -3.08 -5.38
CA LEU A 66 14.77 -3.30 -4.11
C LEU A 66 16.09 -4.07 -4.33
N ASP A 67 16.07 -5.11 -5.16
CA ASP A 67 17.27 -5.89 -5.48
C ASP A 67 18.29 -5.08 -6.25
N ALA A 68 17.86 -4.26 -7.21
CA ALA A 68 18.75 -3.35 -7.94
C ALA A 68 19.48 -2.37 -7.01
N MET A 69 18.74 -1.77 -6.07
CA MET A 69 19.32 -0.84 -5.09
C MET A 69 20.28 -1.55 -4.14
N ASN A 70 19.92 -2.75 -3.66
CA ASN A 70 20.77 -3.55 -2.78
C ASN A 70 22.06 -3.97 -3.46
N GLU A 71 21.98 -4.44 -4.71
CA GLU A 71 23.18 -4.82 -5.46
C GLU A 71 24.04 -3.60 -5.79
N HIS A 72 23.45 -2.45 -6.09
CA HIS A 72 24.20 -1.20 -6.27
C HIS A 72 25.03 -0.86 -5.02
N VAL A 73 24.41 -0.88 -3.84
CA VAL A 73 25.07 -0.66 -2.55
C VAL A 73 26.17 -1.70 -2.30
N ARG A 74 25.87 -2.98 -2.56
CA ARG A 74 26.86 -4.07 -2.42
C ARG A 74 28.07 -3.85 -3.33
N SER A 75 27.84 -3.50 -4.59
CA SER A 75 28.89 -3.27 -5.58
C SER A 75 29.81 -2.10 -5.19
N MET A 76 29.24 -1.01 -4.67
CA MET A 76 29.99 0.16 -4.19
C MET A 76 30.86 -0.22 -2.98
N LYS A 77 30.29 -0.94 -2.02
CA LYS A 77 31.02 -1.40 -0.83
C LYS A 77 32.15 -2.38 -1.19
N ALA A 78 31.92 -3.28 -2.15
CA ALA A 78 32.95 -4.21 -2.63
C ALA A 78 34.13 -3.49 -3.29
N ARG A 79 33.89 -2.33 -3.92
CA ARG A 79 34.93 -1.45 -4.46
C ARG A 79 35.63 -0.58 -3.41
N GLY A 80 35.29 -0.72 -2.13
CA GLY A 80 35.83 0.11 -1.04
C GLY A 80 35.30 1.54 -1.04
N GLN A 81 34.22 1.84 -1.76
CA GLN A 81 33.63 3.16 -1.83
C GLN A 81 32.55 3.33 -0.73
N GLY A 82 32.49 4.52 -0.13
CA GLY A 82 31.42 4.87 0.80
C GLY A 82 30.06 4.89 0.11
N VAL A 83 29.07 4.24 0.70
CA VAL A 83 27.68 4.27 0.22
C VAL A 83 26.73 4.24 1.40
N ARG A 84 25.66 5.05 1.34
CA ARG A 84 24.59 5.08 2.35
C ARG A 84 23.25 5.16 1.64
N LEU A 85 22.44 4.12 1.82
CA LEU A 85 21.03 4.14 1.43
C LEU A 85 20.22 4.68 2.60
N GLY A 86 19.47 5.75 2.34
CA GLY A 86 18.54 6.35 3.29
C GLY A 86 17.26 5.54 3.42
N GLU A 87 16.36 6.06 4.25
CA GLU A 87 15.06 5.44 4.50
C GLU A 87 14.11 5.62 3.31
N TRP A 88 13.28 4.61 3.08
CA TRP A 88 12.16 4.69 2.16
C TRP A 88 11.06 5.54 2.78
N ARG A 89 10.66 6.60 2.09
CA ARG A 89 9.58 7.50 2.51
C ARG A 89 8.42 7.38 1.55
N VAL A 90 7.21 7.36 2.08
CA VAL A 90 5.97 7.29 1.30
C VAL A 90 5.15 8.54 1.59
N LYS A 91 4.67 9.19 0.54
CA LYS A 91 3.81 10.36 0.63
C LYS A 91 2.65 10.19 -0.34
N GLN A 92 1.42 10.29 0.16
CA GLN A 92 0.25 10.36 -0.71
C GLN A 92 0.27 11.71 -1.46
N VAL A 93 0.16 11.67 -2.78
CA VAL A 93 0.14 12.88 -3.62
C VAL A 93 -1.31 13.27 -3.91
N GLU A 94 -2.02 12.40 -4.62
CA GLU A 94 -3.40 12.67 -5.04
C GLU A 94 -4.16 11.35 -5.21
N GLY A 95 -5.35 11.25 -4.63
CA GLY A 95 -6.19 10.05 -4.72
C GLY A 95 -5.43 8.77 -4.34
N GLN A 96 -5.23 7.89 -5.31
CA GLN A 96 -4.56 6.59 -5.20
C GLN A 96 -3.13 6.60 -5.74
N ILE A 97 -2.55 7.79 -5.92
CA ILE A 97 -1.17 8.01 -6.35
C ILE A 97 -0.32 8.29 -5.12
N TYR A 98 0.68 7.45 -4.93
CA TYR A 98 1.64 7.54 -3.85
C TYR A 98 3.02 7.79 -4.40
N GLU A 99 3.75 8.69 -3.76
CA GLU A 99 5.13 8.98 -4.09
C GLU A 99 6.05 8.29 -3.10
N ILE A 100 6.95 7.48 -3.63
CA ILE A 100 7.94 6.75 -2.87
C ILE A 100 9.28 7.42 -3.15
N ARG A 101 9.98 7.80 -2.08
CA ARG A 101 11.29 8.44 -2.16
C ARG A 101 12.34 7.65 -1.39
N VAL A 102 13.55 7.58 -1.94
CA VAL A 102 14.72 7.10 -1.21
C VAL A 102 15.93 7.93 -1.58
N GLN A 103 16.72 8.30 -0.58
CA GLN A 103 17.97 9.03 -0.77
C GLN A 103 19.12 8.05 -0.82
N LEU A 104 20.00 8.16 -1.81
CA LEU A 104 21.23 7.40 -1.90
C LEU A 104 22.40 8.38 -1.89
N ARG A 105 23.35 8.12 -1.01
CA ARG A 105 24.60 8.89 -0.94
C ARG A 105 25.77 8.00 -1.33
N ASP A 106 26.37 8.26 -2.48
CA ASP A 106 27.47 7.50 -3.06
C ASP A 106 28.77 8.30 -3.05
N GLN A 107 29.89 7.64 -2.75
CA GLN A 107 31.21 8.23 -2.83
C GLN A 107 31.83 7.88 -4.19
N SER A 108 32.23 8.90 -4.94
CA SER A 108 32.98 8.74 -6.18
C SER A 108 34.36 8.15 -5.92
N VAL A 109 34.98 7.62 -6.99
CA VAL A 109 36.37 7.13 -6.98
C VAL A 109 37.36 8.21 -6.51
N ARG A 110 37.04 9.50 -6.74
CA ARG A 110 37.85 10.64 -6.28
C ARG A 110 37.56 11.07 -4.84
N GLY A 111 36.75 10.32 -4.11
CA GLY A 111 36.40 10.61 -2.71
C GLY A 111 35.29 11.65 -2.50
N GLN A 112 34.78 12.26 -3.57
CA GLN A 112 33.65 13.21 -3.51
C GLN A 112 32.34 12.50 -3.20
N TRP A 113 31.50 13.10 -2.36
CA TRP A 113 30.18 12.60 -2.01
C TRP A 113 29.12 13.17 -2.95
N PHE A 114 28.30 12.29 -3.50
CA PHE A 114 27.12 12.62 -4.29
C PHE A 114 25.88 12.18 -3.54
N GLU A 115 24.80 12.95 -3.68
CA GLU A 115 23.50 12.63 -3.13
C GLU A 115 22.51 12.56 -4.29
N ARG A 116 21.74 11.47 -4.33
CA ARG A 116 20.79 11.15 -5.40
C ARG A 116 19.46 10.81 -4.76
N GLU A 117 18.42 11.53 -5.16
CA GLU A 117 17.06 11.25 -4.75
C GLU A 117 16.36 10.43 -5.84
N PHE A 118 15.90 9.25 -5.45
CA PHE A 118 15.09 8.39 -6.29
C PHE A 118 13.64 8.57 -5.91
N ILE A 119 12.81 8.93 -6.90
CA ILE A 119 11.40 9.22 -6.71
C ILE A 119 10.61 8.38 -7.70
N TRP A 120 9.61 7.66 -7.19
CA TRP A 120 8.66 6.90 -7.98
C TRP A 120 7.23 7.30 -7.64
N HIS A 121 6.35 7.30 -8.62
CA HIS A 121 4.91 7.39 -8.44
C HIS A 121 4.29 6.00 -8.62
N ALA A 122 3.71 5.48 -7.54
CA ALA A 122 2.93 4.26 -7.53
C ALA A 122 1.45 4.59 -7.70
N HIS A 123 0.87 4.11 -8.79
CA HIS A 123 -0.56 4.18 -9.06
C HIS A 123 -1.18 2.87 -8.57
N LEU A 124 -1.83 2.89 -7.40
CA LEU A 124 -2.41 1.67 -6.82
C LEU A 124 -3.53 1.09 -7.70
N ASP A 125 -4.36 1.93 -8.31
CA ASP A 125 -5.48 1.50 -9.16
C ASP A 125 -5.02 0.73 -10.41
N LEU A 126 -3.93 1.19 -11.02
CA LEU A 126 -3.37 0.63 -12.25
C LEU A 126 -2.27 -0.39 -11.98
N LYS A 127 -1.91 -0.61 -10.72
CA LYS A 127 -0.74 -1.36 -10.27
C LYS A 127 0.55 -1.02 -11.05
N LYS A 128 0.74 0.28 -11.31
CA LYS A 128 1.82 0.79 -12.16
C LYS A 128 2.80 1.63 -11.34
N VAL A 129 4.09 1.51 -11.65
CA VAL A 129 5.15 2.38 -11.14
C VAL A 129 5.68 3.22 -12.27
N ASN A 130 5.78 4.53 -12.06
CA ASN A 130 6.43 5.45 -12.97
C ASN A 130 7.63 6.07 -12.25
N ALA A 131 8.76 6.21 -12.94
CA ALA A 131 9.88 6.99 -12.45
C ALA A 131 9.54 8.48 -12.50
N ALA A 132 9.78 9.18 -11.40
CA ALA A 132 9.53 10.62 -11.26
C ALA A 132 10.82 11.42 -11.06
N SER A 133 11.98 10.76 -10.97
CA SER A 133 13.30 11.39 -10.97
C SER A 133 14.25 10.74 -11.97
N LEU A 134 15.25 11.48 -12.45
CA LEU A 134 16.25 10.97 -13.39
C LEU A 134 16.98 9.71 -12.88
N PRO A 135 17.40 9.63 -11.61
CA PRO A 135 18.01 8.40 -11.09
C PRO A 135 17.05 7.21 -11.10
N ALA A 136 15.77 7.45 -10.81
CA ALA A 136 14.73 6.41 -10.83
C ALA A 136 14.46 5.90 -12.27
N ASP A 137 14.50 6.77 -13.27
CA ASP A 137 14.33 6.41 -14.68
C ASP A 137 15.43 5.47 -15.18
N GLY A 138 16.64 5.59 -14.65
CA GLY A 138 17.75 4.67 -14.94
C GLY A 138 17.61 3.27 -14.35
N VAL A 139 16.65 3.04 -13.44
CA VAL A 139 16.43 1.75 -12.76
C VAL A 139 15.10 1.13 -13.18
N THR A 140 14.07 1.95 -13.42
CA THR A 140 12.74 1.48 -13.80
C THR A 140 12.69 1.11 -15.29
N PRO A 141 12.20 -0.09 -15.65
CA PRO A 141 12.03 -0.47 -17.04
C PRO A 141 11.05 0.49 -17.71
N LYS A 142 11.39 0.93 -18.92
CA LYS A 142 10.42 1.67 -19.74
C LYS A 142 9.26 0.74 -20.06
N PRO A 143 7.99 1.20 -19.96
CA PRO A 143 6.87 0.41 -20.40
C PRO A 143 7.12 0.01 -21.86
N PRO A 144 6.80 -1.24 -22.27
CA PRO A 144 6.92 -1.63 -23.66
C PRO A 144 6.07 -0.66 -24.48
N ASP A 145 6.68 -0.04 -25.49
CA ASP A 145 6.01 0.84 -26.44
C ASP A 145 4.87 0.03 -27.08
N THR A 146 3.67 0.18 -26.54
CA THR A 146 2.46 -0.38 -27.14
C THR A 146 2.01 0.64 -28.18
N ASP A 147 2.88 0.91 -29.16
CA ASP A 147 2.49 1.63 -30.36
C ASP A 147 1.79 0.63 -31.28
N PRO A 148 0.48 0.76 -31.53
CA PRO A 148 -0.24 -0.11 -32.48
C PRO A 148 0.35 -0.06 -33.90
N GLN A 149 1.23 0.91 -34.19
CA GLN A 149 1.89 1.10 -35.48
C GLN A 149 3.18 0.29 -35.67
N SER A 150 3.66 -0.45 -34.66
CA SER A 150 4.83 -1.33 -34.78
C SER A 150 4.49 -2.77 -35.19
N LEU A 151 3.21 -3.07 -35.47
CA LEU A 151 2.85 -4.31 -36.14
C LEU A 151 3.44 -4.28 -37.57
N PRO A 152 4.29 -5.25 -37.94
CA PRO A 152 4.80 -5.32 -39.32
C PRO A 152 3.60 -5.40 -40.27
N PRO A 153 3.58 -4.65 -41.38
CA PRO A 153 2.49 -4.73 -42.35
C PRO A 153 2.36 -6.18 -42.81
N PHE A 154 1.14 -6.72 -42.70
CA PHE A 154 0.83 -8.07 -43.17
C PHE A 154 1.37 -8.25 -44.60
N PRO A 155 2.10 -9.35 -44.90
CA PRO A 155 2.53 -9.62 -46.25
C PRO A 155 1.30 -9.76 -47.16
N PRO A 156 1.32 -9.18 -48.38
CA PRO A 156 0.19 -9.32 -49.29
C PRO A 156 -0.04 -10.80 -49.63
N PRO A 157 -1.30 -11.22 -49.82
CA PRO A 157 -1.60 -12.58 -50.22
C PRO A 157 -0.98 -12.90 -51.58
N SER A 158 -0.35 -14.06 -51.66
CA SER A 158 0.31 -14.64 -52.84
C SER A 158 -0.64 -14.88 -54.01
#